data_AF-A0A2P2MJT0-F1
#
_entry.id   AF-A0A2P2MJT0-F1
#
_cell.length_a   1.000
_cell.length_b   1.000
_cell.length_c   1.000
_cell.angle_alpha   90.00
_cell.angle_beta   90.00
_cell.angle_gamma   90.00
#
_symmetry.space_group_name_H-M   'P 1'
#
loop_
_entity.id
_entity.type
_entity.pdbx_description
1 polymer ?
#
loop_
_entity_poly.entity_id
_entity_poly.type
_entity_poly.pdbx_seq_one_letter_code
_entity_poly.pdbx_strand_id
1 'polypeptide(L)'
;MAGQESNPASLFQLYVDYGRYPEATNLFLEYVEAFASVRPSNLINRKRPFAVWFPYTTVERLWCQLEELINAKCNVDQCDKLKRLLHGGLLNHLKLLKVDSDDVLSSAAYHWENRKVVLGGAL
;
A
#
# COMPACT_ATOMS: atom_id res chain seq x y z
N MET A 1 -27.37 -16.18 5.54
CA MET A 1 -26.90 -15.36 4.41
C MET A 1 -25.71 -14.55 4.91
N ALA A 2 -24.50 -15.07 4.77
CA ALA A 2 -23.29 -14.29 5.03
C ALA A 2 -23.05 -13.46 3.76
N GLY A 3 -23.31 -12.16 3.84
CA GLY A 3 -23.01 -11.23 2.76
C GLY A 3 -21.55 -11.41 2.36
N GLN A 4 -21.34 -11.73 1.10
CA GLN A 4 -20.02 -11.82 0.48
C GLN A 4 -19.28 -10.52 0.78
N GLU A 5 -18.27 -10.58 1.65
CA GLU A 5 -17.46 -9.41 1.98
C GLU A 5 -16.95 -8.81 0.66
N SER A 6 -17.41 -7.61 0.34
CA SER A 6 -17.10 -6.95 -0.92
C SER A 6 -15.60 -6.71 -0.95
N ASN A 7 -14.86 -7.55 -1.68
CA ASN A 7 -13.41 -7.45 -1.78
C ASN A 7 -13.04 -6.10 -2.41
N PRO A 8 -12.44 -5.17 -1.66
CA PRO A 8 -12.20 -3.84 -2.20
C PRO A 8 -11.12 -3.83 -3.30
N ALA A 9 -10.29 -4.87 -3.41
CA ALA A 9 -9.41 -5.06 -4.56
C ALA A 9 -10.20 -5.27 -5.86
N SER A 10 -11.31 -6.02 -5.79
CA SER A 10 -12.22 -6.20 -6.91
C SER A 10 -12.96 -4.91 -7.25
N LEU A 11 -13.31 -4.10 -6.25
CA LEU A 11 -13.91 -2.78 -6.48
C LEU A 11 -12.93 -1.81 -7.15
N PHE A 12 -11.66 -1.79 -6.71
CA PHE A 12 -10.61 -1.02 -7.35
C PHE A 12 -10.43 -1.44 -8.81
N GLN A 13 -10.35 -2.74 -9.07
CA GLN A 13 -10.23 -3.27 -10.43
C GLN A 13 -11.43 -2.86 -11.30
N LEU A 14 -12.66 -2.95 -10.78
CA LEU A 14 -13.84 -2.47 -11.49
C LEU A 14 -13.75 -0.98 -11.81
N TYR A 15 -13.29 -0.12 -10.89
CA TYR A 15 -13.16 1.30 -11.21
C TYR A 15 -12.13 1.58 -12.31
N VAL A 16 -11.03 0.83 -12.34
CA VAL A 16 -10.05 0.92 -13.44
C VAL A 16 -10.67 0.43 -14.76
N ASP A 17 -11.29 -0.74 -14.76
CA ASP A 17 -11.87 -1.36 -15.96
C ASP A 17 -13.00 -0.52 -16.59
N TYR A 18 -13.76 0.22 -15.77
CA TYR A 18 -14.83 1.12 -16.22
C TYR A 18 -14.36 2.56 -16.50
N GLY A 19 -13.06 2.85 -16.41
CA GLY A 19 -12.52 4.18 -16.69
C GLY A 19 -12.86 5.25 -15.63
N ARG A 20 -13.27 4.82 -14.43
CA ARG A 20 -13.52 5.69 -13.27
C ARG A 20 -12.22 5.96 -12.51
N TYR A 21 -11.27 6.57 -13.22
CA TYR A 21 -9.94 6.87 -12.72
C TYR A 21 -9.89 7.76 -11.47
N PRO A 22 -10.73 8.81 -11.31
CA PRO A 22 -10.68 9.62 -10.09
C PRO A 22 -11.16 8.83 -8.87
N GLU A 23 -12.19 8.00 -9.01
CA GLU A 23 -12.68 7.14 -7.92
C GLU A 23 -11.70 6.02 -7.58
N ALA A 24 -11.06 5.42 -8.60
CA ALA A 24 -9.98 4.45 -8.39
C ALA A 24 -8.83 5.08 -7.58
N THR A 25 -8.39 6.28 -7.97
CA THR A 25 -7.29 6.98 -7.30
C THR A 25 -7.66 7.39 -5.87
N ASN A 26 -8.91 7.84 -5.64
CA ASN A 26 -9.37 8.19 -4.29
C ASN A 26 -9.40 6.96 -3.38
N LEU A 27 -9.93 5.83 -3.87
CA LEU A 27 -9.97 4.57 -3.12
C LEU A 27 -8.56 4.06 -2.79
N PHE A 28 -7.59 4.26 -3.70
CA PHE A 28 -6.17 3.99 -3.44
C PHE A 28 -5.62 4.85 -2.31
N LEU A 29 -5.90 6.16 -2.29
CA LEU A 29 -5.41 7.07 -1.27
C LEU A 29 -5.99 6.77 0.12
N GLU A 30 -7.31 6.61 0.20
CA GLU A 30 -8.01 6.27 1.46
C GLU A 30 -7.40 5.01 2.10
N TYR A 31 -7.00 4.04 1.28
CA TYR A 31 -6.29 2.88 1.78
C TYR A 31 -4.89 3.17 2.26
N VAL A 32 -4.07 3.92 1.51
CA VAL A 32 -2.70 4.20 1.94
C VAL A 32 -2.73 4.93 3.29
N GLU A 33 -3.73 5.78 3.50
CA GLU A 33 -3.99 6.44 4.79
C GLU A 33 -4.46 5.44 5.86
N ALA A 34 -5.42 4.56 5.54
CA ALA A 34 -5.86 3.50 6.46
C ALA A 34 -4.69 2.59 6.85
N PHE A 35 -3.82 2.25 5.90
CA PHE A 35 -2.60 1.50 6.11
C PHE A 35 -1.66 2.24 7.05
N ALA A 36 -1.43 3.54 6.85
CA ALA A 36 -0.58 4.35 7.71
C ALA A 36 -1.13 4.50 9.14
N SER A 37 -2.45 4.45 9.33
CA SER A 37 -3.11 4.61 10.64
C SER A 37 -3.01 3.37 11.56
N VAL A 38 -2.73 2.19 11.00
CA VAL A 38 -2.70 0.94 11.78
C VAL A 38 -1.38 0.82 12.55
N ARG A 39 -1.47 0.57 13.87
CA ARG A 39 -0.30 0.42 14.75
C ARG A 39 0.64 -0.73 14.32
N PRO A 40 1.97 -0.55 14.45
CA PRO A 40 2.97 -1.55 14.04
C PRO A 40 2.90 -2.87 14.84
N SER A 41 2.28 -2.91 16.01
CA SER A 41 2.09 -4.15 16.78
C SER A 41 1.19 -5.20 16.08
N ASN A 42 0.40 -4.81 15.08
CA ASN A 42 -0.51 -5.70 14.34
C ASN A 42 0.01 -6.09 12.93
N LEU A 43 1.31 -5.87 12.65
CA LEU A 43 1.96 -6.11 11.34
C LEU A 43 1.85 -7.54 10.82
N ILE A 44 1.88 -8.56 11.69
CA ILE A 44 1.83 -9.97 11.28
C ILE A 44 0.40 -10.34 10.79
N ASN A 45 -0.64 -9.77 11.41
CA ASN A 45 -2.02 -9.86 10.93
C ASN A 45 -2.29 -8.94 9.73
N ARG A 46 -1.38 -7.99 9.42
CA ARG A 46 -1.43 -7.08 8.26
C ARG A 46 -0.96 -7.76 6.97
N LYS A 47 0.03 -8.66 7.00
CA LYS A 47 0.55 -9.26 5.77
C LYS A 47 -0.45 -10.15 5.01
N ARG A 48 -1.42 -10.79 5.69
CA ARG A 48 -2.39 -11.67 5.02
C ARG A 48 -3.54 -10.94 4.29
N PRO A 49 -4.25 -9.99 4.90
CA PRO A 49 -5.33 -9.26 4.22
C PRO A 49 -4.80 -8.15 3.29
N PHE A 50 -3.64 -7.54 3.58
CA PHE A 50 -3.11 -6.45 2.74
C PHE A 50 -2.34 -6.95 1.50
N ALA A 51 -1.70 -8.14 1.55
CA ALA A 51 -1.07 -8.75 0.36
C ALA A 51 -2.10 -9.26 -0.66
N VAL A 52 -3.32 -9.57 -0.21
CA VAL A 52 -4.44 -9.95 -1.09
C VAL A 52 -5.01 -8.72 -1.83
N TRP A 53 -4.74 -7.51 -1.33
CA TRP A 53 -5.45 -6.31 -1.74
C TRP A 53 -4.84 -5.54 -2.90
N PHE A 54 -3.53 -5.70 -3.13
CA PHE A 54 -2.82 -4.97 -4.19
C PHE A 54 -2.21 -5.89 -5.25
N PRO A 55 -2.95 -6.18 -6.34
CA PRO A 55 -2.30 -6.44 -7.61
C PRO A 55 -1.67 -5.12 -8.06
N TYR A 56 -0.36 -4.94 -7.82
CA TYR A 56 0.41 -3.81 -8.38
C TYR A 56 0.23 -3.71 -9.90
N THR A 57 -0.11 -4.82 -10.54
CA THR A 57 -0.52 -4.91 -11.96
C THR A 57 -1.73 -4.02 -12.28
N THR A 58 -2.69 -3.87 -11.38
CA THR A 58 -3.89 -3.03 -11.61
C THR A 58 -3.56 -1.54 -11.43
N VAL A 59 -2.65 -1.23 -10.49
CA VAL A 59 -2.11 0.13 -10.31
C VAL A 59 -1.29 0.55 -11.53
N GLU A 60 -0.47 -0.36 -12.05
CA GLU A 60 0.29 -0.17 -13.29
C GLU A 60 -0.64 0.06 -14.49
N ARG A 61 -1.71 -0.74 -14.63
CA ARG A 61 -2.74 -0.51 -15.66
C ARG A 61 -3.38 0.87 -15.56
N LEU A 62 -3.77 1.28 -14.35
CA LEU A 62 -4.31 2.63 -14.11
C LEU A 62 -3.30 3.71 -14.55
N TRP A 63 -2.02 3.53 -14.24
CA TRP A 63 -0.96 4.46 -14.66
C TRP A 63 -0.83 4.54 -16.18
N CYS A 64 -0.80 3.40 -16.87
CA CYS A 64 -0.74 3.33 -18.33
C CYS A 64 -1.96 4.00 -18.96
N GLN A 65 -3.18 3.74 -18.47
CA GLN A 65 -4.38 4.36 -19.03
C GLN A 65 -4.42 5.88 -18.81
N LEU A 66 -3.95 6.37 -17.66
CA LEU A 66 -3.78 7.81 -17.45
C LEU A 66 -2.75 8.42 -18.42
N GLU A 67 -1.70 7.69 -18.77
CA GLU A 67 -0.71 8.12 -19.77
C GLU A 67 -1.27 8.18 -21.17
N GLU A 68 -2.05 7.17 -21.57
CA GLU A 68 -2.74 7.15 -22.86
C GLU A 68 -3.72 8.32 -23.01
N LEU A 69 -4.46 8.67 -21.96
CA LEU A 69 -5.37 9.82 -21.97
C LEU A 69 -4.65 11.16 -22.10
N ILE A 70 -3.50 11.30 -21.42
CA ILE A 70 -2.62 12.47 -21.55
C ILE A 70 -2.10 12.58 -22.98
N ASN A 71 -1.64 11.47 -23.56
CA ASN A 71 -1.15 11.42 -24.94
C ASN A 71 -2.25 11.72 -25.96
N ALA A 72 -3.49 11.31 -25.67
CA ALA A 72 -4.69 11.66 -26.44
C ALA A 72 -5.12 13.13 -26.27
N LYS A 73 -4.40 13.94 -25.47
CA LYS A 73 -4.71 15.33 -25.09
C LYS A 73 -6.09 15.52 -24.45
N CYS A 74 -6.69 14.45 -23.92
CA CYS A 74 -7.99 14.51 -23.26
C CYS A 74 -7.78 14.75 -21.76
N ASN A 75 -8.33 15.85 -21.22
CA ASN A 75 -8.31 16.17 -19.79
C ASN A 75 -6.92 16.04 -19.15
N VAL A 76 -5.90 16.59 -19.80
CA VAL A 76 -4.47 16.45 -19.43
C VAL A 76 -4.22 16.89 -17.98
N ASP A 77 -4.75 18.05 -17.57
CA ASP A 77 -4.58 18.56 -16.21
C ASP A 77 -5.16 17.63 -15.14
N GLN A 78 -6.32 17.02 -15.40
CA GLN A 78 -6.96 16.10 -14.46
C GLN A 78 -6.17 14.78 -14.38
N CYS A 79 -5.72 14.26 -15.51
CA CYS A 79 -4.93 13.03 -15.54
C CYS A 79 -3.55 13.22 -14.89
N ASP A 80 -2.89 14.36 -15.10
CA ASP A 80 -1.61 14.70 -14.46
C ASP A 80 -1.78 14.79 -12.93
N LYS A 81 -2.85 15.45 -12.46
CA LYS A 81 -3.19 15.53 -11.04
C LYS A 81 -3.38 14.13 -10.42
N LEU A 82 -4.12 13.25 -11.09
CA LEU A 82 -4.33 11.88 -10.61
C LEU A 82 -3.02 11.09 -10.56
N LYS A 83 -2.17 11.20 -11.59
CA LYS A 83 -0.83 10.58 -11.59
C LYS A 83 0.03 11.05 -10.41
N ARG A 84 0.06 12.35 -10.13
CA ARG A 84 0.83 12.90 -8.99
C ARG A 84 0.34 12.36 -7.66
N LEU A 85 -0.98 12.30 -7.48
CA LEU A 85 -1.60 11.74 -6.27
C LEU A 85 -1.26 10.26 -6.09
N LEU A 86 -1.37 9.48 -7.17
CA LEU A 86 -1.06 8.07 -7.16
C LEU A 86 0.42 7.82 -6.84
N HIS A 87 1.33 8.57 -7.47
CA HIS A 87 2.76 8.49 -7.21
C HIS A 87 3.10 8.88 -5.77
N GLY A 88 2.51 9.96 -5.25
CA GLY A 88 2.71 10.42 -3.88
C GLY A 88 2.25 9.38 -2.85
N GLY A 89 1.07 8.80 -3.03
CA GLY A 89 0.55 7.74 -2.17
C GLY A 89 1.41 6.47 -2.22
N LEU A 90 1.83 6.04 -3.41
CA LEU A 90 2.67 4.85 -3.57
C LEU A 90 4.05 5.03 -2.91
N LEU A 91 4.65 6.21 -3.06
CA LEU A 91 5.94 6.53 -2.46
C LEU A 91 5.85 6.60 -0.93
N ASN A 92 4.75 7.14 -0.38
CA ASN A 92 4.49 7.12 1.06
C ASN A 92 4.30 5.70 1.58
N HIS A 93 3.53 4.87 0.87
CA HIS A 93 3.34 3.46 1.22
C HIS A 93 4.67 2.69 1.25
N LEU A 94 5.53 2.86 0.24
CA LEU A 94 6.85 2.23 0.19
C LEU A 94 7.78 2.72 1.32
N LYS A 95 7.75 4.01 1.65
CA LYS A 95 8.49 4.56 2.79
C LYS A 95 8.04 3.93 4.12
N LEU A 96 6.72 3.81 4.33
CA LEU A 96 6.16 3.18 5.52
C LEU A 96 6.57 1.71 5.62
N LEU A 97 6.49 0.96 4.52
CA LEU A 97 6.95 -0.44 4.48
C LEU A 97 8.45 -0.58 4.81
N LYS A 98 9.27 0.37 4.36
CA LYS A 98 10.71 0.38 4.66
C LYS A 98 10.97 0.62 6.15
N VAL A 99 10.34 1.64 6.74
CA VAL A 99 10.46 1.94 8.17
C VAL A 99 10.00 0.76 9.03
N ASP A 100 8.86 0.16 8.69
CA ASP A 100 8.35 -1.02 9.40
C ASP A 100 9.33 -2.21 9.33
N SER A 101 10.07 -2.37 8.23
CA SER A 101 11.10 -3.41 8.10
C SER A 101 12.32 -3.13 8.98
N ASP A 102 12.79 -1.89 9.03
CA ASP A 102 13.94 -1.49 9.84
C ASP A 102 13.65 -1.58 11.35
N ASP A 103 12.42 -1.25 11.76
CA ASP A 103 11.94 -1.40 13.15
C ASP A 103 11.87 -2.88 13.58
N VAL A 104 11.42 -3.77 12.69
CA VAL A 104 11.43 -5.22 12.95
C VAL A 104 12.86 -5.75 13.10
N LEU A 105 13.78 -5.31 12.24
CA LEU A 105 15.19 -5.70 12.32
C LEU A 105 15.85 -5.19 13.61
N SER A 106 15.56 -3.95 14.01
CA SER A 106 16.07 -3.37 15.24
C SER A 106 15.49 -4.07 16.47
N SER A 107 14.19 -4.38 16.49
CA SER A 107 13.55 -5.15 17.58
C SER A 107 14.13 -6.56 17.71
N ALA A 108 14.32 -7.26 16.58
CA ALA A 108 15.02 -8.53 16.56
C ALA A 108 16.48 -8.37 17.05
N ALA A 109 17.10 -7.22 16.77
CA ALA A 109 18.47 -6.94 17.15
C ALA A 109 18.68 -6.80 18.65
N TYR A 110 17.84 -5.99 19.30
CA TYR A 110 17.84 -5.84 20.76
C TYR A 110 17.48 -7.15 21.48
N HIS A 111 16.67 -8.02 20.86
CA HIS A 111 16.31 -9.31 21.44
C HIS A 111 17.47 -10.33 21.47
N TRP A 112 18.39 -10.32 20.49
CA TRP A 112 19.57 -11.20 20.52
C TRP A 112 20.68 -10.66 21.41
N GLU A 113 20.84 -9.33 21.51
CA GLU A 113 21.83 -8.69 22.39
C GLU A 113 21.50 -8.92 23.88
N ASN A 114 20.22 -8.78 24.27
CA ASN A 114 19.78 -9.09 25.63
C ASN A 114 19.93 -10.58 26.01
N ARG A 115 19.86 -11.51 25.04
CA ARG A 115 20.14 -12.94 25.30
C ARG A 115 21.62 -13.24 25.51
N LYS A 116 22.53 -12.48 24.89
CA LYS A 116 23.97 -12.60 25.17
C LYS A 116 24.35 -12.09 26.55
N VAL A 117 23.71 -11.01 27.03
CA VAL A 117 23.94 -10.49 28.38
C VAL A 117 23.47 -11.47 29.47
N VAL A 118 22.38 -12.22 29.24
CA VAL A 118 21.88 -13.23 30.19
C VAL A 118 22.72 -14.52 30.19
N LEU A 119 23.39 -14.87 29.09
CA LEU A 119 24.21 -16.08 28.98
C LEU A 119 25.73 -15.85 29.16
N GLY A 120 26.19 -14.60 29.20
CA GLY A 120 27.59 -14.22 29.41
C GLY A 120 27.98 -13.91 30.86
N GLY A 121 27.04 -13.98 31.80
CA GLY A 121 27.24 -13.69 33.23
C GLY A 121 27.52 -14.92 34.10
N ALA A 122 28.17 -15.95 33.56
CA ALA A 122 28.60 -17.12 34.31
C ALA A 122 29.96 -17.61 33.79
N LEU A 123 31.02 -16.92 34.18
CA LEU A 123 32.38 -17.44 34.32
C LEU A 123 33.15 -16.54 35.29
#